data_AF-A0A1Z7YUT2-F1
#
_entry.id   AF-A0A1Z7YUT2-F1
#
_cell.length_a   1.000
_cell.length_b   1.000
_cell.length_c   1.000
_cell.angle_alpha   90.00
_cell.angle_beta   90.00
_cell.angle_gamma   90.00
#
_symmetry.space_group_name_H-M   'P 1'
#
loop_
_entity.id
_entity.type
_entity.pdbx_description
1 polymer ?
#
loop_
_entity_poly.entity_id
_entity_poly.type
_entity_poly.pdbx_seq_one_letter_code
_entity_poly.pdbx_strand_id
1 'polypeptide(L)'
;MPWWASLYIAFILMSLPFGLVTIHRLEQDLLHPVGGLVSSLLSVSFVMSYFLPELLPYQGIQTWLLLGFVLGWDGYSFLRLKDRLSEVIEQAGESVDMQGASFFVGLILILPAYIWGFLVCIRAVA
;
A
#
# COMPACT_ATOMS: atom_id res chain seq x y z
N MET A 1 -14.09 -9.37 12.54
CA MET A 1 -13.58 -9.09 11.17
C MET A 1 -13.87 -10.28 10.27
N PRO A 2 -14.38 -10.08 9.05
CA PRO A 2 -14.65 -11.20 8.14
C PRO A 2 -13.36 -11.80 7.58
N TRP A 3 -13.39 -13.10 7.24
CA TRP A 3 -12.20 -13.88 6.87
C TRP A 3 -11.43 -13.30 5.66
N TRP A 4 -12.13 -12.74 4.68
CA TRP A 4 -11.52 -12.15 3.48
C TRP A 4 -10.70 -10.89 3.80
N ALA A 5 -11.12 -10.08 4.77
CA ALA A 5 -10.33 -8.94 5.24
C ALA A 5 -9.08 -9.40 5.99
N SER A 6 -9.15 -10.51 6.72
CA SER A 6 -7.97 -11.11 7.36
C SER A 6 -6.96 -11.62 6.34
N LEU A 7 -7.44 -12.28 5.28
CA LEU A 7 -6.60 -12.73 4.17
C LEU A 7 -5.96 -11.55 3.43
N TYR A 8 -6.71 -10.46 3.25
CA TYR A 8 -6.20 -9.25 2.63
C TYR A 8 -5.04 -8.64 3.43
N ILE A 9 -5.20 -8.52 4.76
CA ILE A 9 -4.12 -8.05 5.63
C ILE A 9 -2.92 -8.99 5.59
N ALA A 10 -3.16 -10.31 5.67
CA ALA A 10 -2.08 -11.29 5.59
C ALA A 10 -1.30 -11.17 4.28
N PHE A 11 -2.00 -10.94 3.16
CA PHE A 11 -1.39 -10.69 1.85
C PHE A 11 -0.52 -9.44 1.83
N ILE A 12 -0.98 -8.32 2.41
CA ILE A 12 -0.18 -7.09 2.53
C ILE A 12 1.08 -7.35 3.35
N LEU A 13 0.95 -8.01 4.51
CA LEU A 13 2.07 -8.27 5.41
C LEU A 13 3.10 -9.25 4.82
N MET A 14 2.65 -10.27 4.07
CA MET A 14 3.54 -11.21 3.39
C MET A 14 4.24 -10.60 2.18
N SER A 15 3.61 -9.65 1.48
CA SER A 15 4.20 -8.97 0.31
C SER A 15 5.17 -7.84 0.68
N LEU A 16 5.01 -7.27 1.88
CA LEU A 16 5.84 -6.20 2.45
C LEU A 16 7.37 -6.47 2.39
N PRO A 17 7.92 -7.59 2.89
CA PRO A 17 9.35 -7.86 2.83
C PRO A 17 9.87 -7.96 1.40
N PHE A 18 9.08 -8.51 0.48
CA PHE A 18 9.44 -8.58 -0.93
C PHE A 18 9.49 -7.19 -1.57
N GLY A 19 8.49 -6.35 -1.31
CA GLY A 19 8.46 -4.96 -1.78
C GLY A 19 9.66 -4.15 -1.28
N LEU A 20 9.98 -4.26 0.02
CA LEU A 20 11.11 -3.56 0.62
C LEU A 20 12.46 -3.98 0.05
N VAL A 21 12.69 -5.29 -0.10
CA VAL A 21 13.95 -5.81 -0.66
C VAL A 21 14.11 -5.38 -2.12
N THR A 22 13.03 -5.42 -2.90
CA THR A 22 13.05 -5.03 -4.31
C THR A 22 13.34 -3.54 -4.46
N ILE A 23 12.64 -2.68 -3.71
CA ILE A 23 12.85 -1.22 -3.73
C ILE A 23 14.27 -0.87 -3.26
N HIS A 24 14.74 -1.49 -2.17
CA HIS A 24 16.08 -1.21 -1.65
C HIS A 24 17.19 -1.58 -2.66
N ARG A 25 17.02 -2.68 -3.39
CA ARG A 25 17.96 -3.07 -4.45
C ARG A 25 17.96 -2.09 -5.62
N LEU A 26 16.80 -1.55 -5.96
CA LEU A 26 16.64 -0.66 -7.12
C LEU A 26 17.11 0.77 -6.84
N GLU A 27 16.82 1.30 -5.65
CA GLU A 27 17.08 2.71 -5.37
C GLU A 27 18.36 2.97 -4.58
N GLN A 28 18.93 1.95 -3.93
CA GLN A 28 20.05 2.10 -2.98
C GLN A 28 19.80 3.19 -1.90
N ASP A 29 18.54 3.58 -1.73
CA ASP A 29 18.07 4.61 -0.82
C ASP A 29 17.35 3.94 0.35
N LEU A 30 17.54 4.48 1.55
CA LEU A 30 16.92 3.99 2.79
C LEU A 30 15.60 4.70 3.08
N LEU A 31 15.39 5.92 2.57
CA LEU A 31 14.20 6.71 2.88
C LEU A 31 12.95 6.16 2.17
N HIS A 32 13.11 5.70 0.93
CA HIS A 32 12.02 5.16 0.15
C HIS A 32 11.41 3.85 0.73
N PRO A 33 12.20 2.83 1.12
CA PRO A 33 11.65 1.63 1.74
C PRO A 33 11.00 1.93 3.10
N VAL A 34 11.54 2.87 3.89
CA VAL A 34 10.93 3.25 5.17
C VAL A 34 9.55 3.88 4.98
N GLY A 35 9.39 4.82 4.04
CA GLY A 35 8.06 5.38 3.80
C GLY A 35 7.08 4.35 3.22
N GLY A 36 7.56 3.41 2.39
CA GLY A 36 6.73 2.31 1.88
C GLY A 36 6.25 1.38 2.99
N LEU A 37 7.11 1.09 3.96
CA LEU A 37 6.76 0.36 5.19
C LEU A 37 5.67 1.11 5.96
N VAL A 38 5.86 2.40 6.22
CA VAL A 38 4.90 3.22 6.97
C VAL A 38 3.55 3.28 6.24
N SER A 39 3.55 3.50 4.92
CA SER A 39 2.33 3.52 4.11
C SER A 39 1.57 2.18 4.19
N SER A 40 2.30 1.07 4.09
CA SER A 40 1.72 -0.28 4.16
C SER A 40 1.14 -0.59 5.54
N LEU A 41 1.84 -0.22 6.61
CA LEU A 41 1.37 -0.40 7.98
C LEU A 41 0.14 0.46 8.28
N LEU A 42 0.10 1.70 7.78
CA LEU A 42 -1.07 2.58 7.89
C LEU A 42 -2.27 2.02 7.11
N SER A 43 -2.03 1.44 5.94
CA SER A 43 -3.08 0.78 5.16
C SER A 43 -3.68 -0.41 5.93
N VAL A 44 -2.83 -1.25 6.53
CA VAL A 44 -3.28 -2.36 7.39
C VAL A 44 -4.05 -1.83 8.61
N SER A 45 -3.56 -0.78 9.26
CA SER A 45 -4.20 -0.21 10.44
C SER A 45 -5.56 0.40 10.12
N PHE A 46 -5.78 0.97 8.91
CA PHE A 46 -7.10 1.41 8.47
C PHE A 46 -8.08 0.25 8.32
N VAL A 47 -7.68 -0.85 7.67
CA VAL A 47 -8.53 -2.04 7.54
C VAL A 47 -8.87 -2.60 8.91
N MET A 48 -7.88 -2.73 9.80
CA MET A 48 -8.08 -3.20 11.17
C MET A 48 -9.01 -2.27 11.94
N SER A 49 -8.78 -0.97 11.92
CA SER A 49 -9.61 0.02 12.62
C SER A 49 -11.05 -0.04 12.15
N TYR A 50 -11.31 -0.25 10.85
CA TYR A 50 -12.68 -0.36 10.34
C TYR A 50 -13.47 -1.46 11.07
N PHE A 51 -12.89 -2.66 11.19
CA PHE A 51 -13.54 -3.81 11.83
C PHE A 51 -13.38 -3.90 13.34
N LEU A 52 -12.35 -3.25 13.88
CA LEU A 52 -11.95 -3.29 15.30
C LEU A 52 -11.59 -1.87 15.77
N PRO A 53 -12.56 -0.95 15.86
CA PRO A 53 -12.30 0.46 16.18
C PRO A 53 -11.70 0.66 17.58
N GLU A 54 -11.98 -0.23 18.52
CA GLU A 54 -11.44 -0.13 19.89
C GLU A 54 -9.93 -0.43 19.96
N LEU A 55 -9.41 -1.24 19.03
CA LEU A 55 -7.98 -1.57 18.98
C LEU A 55 -7.16 -0.42 18.38
N LEU A 56 -7.75 0.33 17.43
CA LEU A 56 -7.10 1.42 16.71
C LEU A 56 -8.09 2.59 16.57
N PRO A 57 -8.24 3.42 17.62
CA PRO A 57 -9.22 4.49 17.67
C PRO A 57 -8.72 5.73 16.91
N TYR A 58 -8.86 5.72 15.59
CA TYR A 58 -8.65 6.91 14.78
C TYR A 58 -9.73 7.95 15.09
N GLN A 59 -9.30 9.18 15.40
CA GLN A 59 -10.18 10.27 15.79
C GLN A 59 -9.69 11.59 15.17
N GLY A 60 -10.65 12.42 14.76
CA GLY A 60 -10.41 13.78 14.29
C GLY A 60 -9.82 13.86 12.87
N ILE A 61 -9.63 15.11 12.44
CA ILE A 61 -9.20 15.47 11.08
C ILE A 61 -7.81 14.93 10.73
N GLN A 62 -6.95 14.69 11.72
CA GLN A 62 -5.61 14.10 11.55
C GLN A 62 -5.63 12.74 10.84
N THR A 63 -6.74 11.99 10.92
CA THR A 63 -6.92 10.72 10.20
C THR A 63 -6.86 10.93 8.68
N TRP A 64 -7.34 12.07 8.17
CA TRP A 64 -7.23 12.43 6.76
C TRP A 64 -5.79 12.72 6.34
N LEU A 65 -4.96 13.28 7.23
CA LEU A 65 -3.54 13.49 6.94
C LEU A 65 -2.81 12.16 6.79
N LEU A 66 -3.16 11.16 7.61
CA LEU A 66 -2.61 9.80 7.50
C LEU A 66 -3.02 9.12 6.19
N LEU A 67 -4.28 9.25 5.78
CA LEU A 67 -4.73 8.74 4.48
C LEU A 67 -4.04 9.50 3.33
N GLY A 68 -3.90 10.82 3.45
CA GLY A 68 -3.17 11.65 2.48
C GLY A 68 -1.71 11.24 2.35
N PHE A 69 -1.05 10.88 3.46
CA PHE A 69 0.30 10.32 3.45
C PHE A 69 0.33 9.00 2.67
N VAL A 70 -0.58 8.06 2.94
CA VAL A 70 -0.65 6.77 2.24
C VAL A 70 -0.80 6.99 0.73
N LEU A 71 -1.78 7.79 0.31
CA LEU A 71 -2.04 8.06 -1.10
C LEU A 71 -0.86 8.79 -1.77
N GLY A 72 -0.29 9.78 -1.08
CA GLY A 72 0.85 10.54 -1.59
C GLY A 72 2.10 9.68 -1.73
N TRP A 73 2.35 8.79 -0.76
CA TRP A 73 3.49 7.90 -0.76
C TRP A 73 3.39 6.82 -1.84
N ASP A 74 2.21 6.20 -1.97
CA ASP A 74 1.96 5.16 -2.98
C ASP A 74 2.02 5.78 -4.39
N GLY A 75 1.48 7.00 -4.57
CA GLY A 75 1.60 7.75 -5.82
C GLY A 75 3.04 8.14 -6.16
N TYR A 76 3.81 8.61 -5.18
CA TYR A 76 5.23 8.92 -5.33
C TYR A 76 6.03 7.67 -5.72
N SER A 77 5.80 6.56 -5.01
CA SER A 77 6.43 5.26 -5.29
C SER A 77 6.09 4.78 -6.70
N PHE A 78 4.83 4.91 -7.11
CA PHE A 78 4.39 4.55 -8.46
C PHE A 78 5.09 5.37 -9.53
N LEU A 79 5.16 6.70 -9.39
CA LEU A 79 5.82 7.57 -10.37
C LEU A 79 7.31 7.23 -10.48
N ARG A 80 7.98 6.97 -9.36
CA ARG A 80 9.41 6.64 -9.32
C ARG A 80 9.70 5.26 -9.89
N LEU A 81 8.87 4.26 -9.58
CA LEU A 81 8.98 2.91 -10.12
C LEU A 81 8.62 2.85 -11.60
N LYS A 82 7.66 3.63 -12.09
CA LYS A 82 7.25 3.64 -13.50
C LYS A 82 8.44 3.90 -14.44
N ASP A 83 9.32 4.82 -14.05
CA ASP A 83 10.47 5.20 -14.86
C ASP A 83 11.62 4.16 -14.77
N ARG A 84 11.59 3.27 -13.77
CA ARG A 84 12.58 2.20 -13.53
C ARG A 84 12.06 0.80 -13.87
N LEU A 85 10.75 0.65 -14.09
CA LEU A 85 10.07 -0.64 -14.23
C LEU A 85 10.60 -1.45 -15.41
N SER A 86 10.97 -0.77 -16.51
CA SER A 86 11.57 -1.42 -17.68
C SER A 86 12.90 -2.10 -17.33
N GLU A 87 13.73 -1.46 -16.51
CA GLU A 87 15.01 -2.03 -16.05
C GLU A 87 14.79 -3.26 -15.15
N VAL A 88 13.73 -3.26 -14.32
CA VAL A 88 13.37 -4.40 -13.46
C VAL A 88 12.86 -5.60 -14.26
N ILE A 89 11.99 -5.35 -15.24
CA ILE A 89 11.41 -6.38 -16.10
C ILE A 89 12.49 -7.01 -16.98
N GLU A 90 13.41 -6.19 -17.49
CA GLU A 90 14.54 -6.65 -18.31
C GLU A 90 15.54 -7.48 -17.49
N GLN A 91 15.82 -7.11 -16.23
CA GLN A 91 16.62 -7.92 -15.30
C GLN A 91 15.93 -9.22 -14.86
N ALA A 92 14.60 -9.27 -14.84
CA ALA A 92 13.85 -10.47 -14.49
C ALA A 92 13.86 -11.54 -15.61
N GLY A 93 14.40 -11.23 -16.80
CA GLY A 93 14.49 -12.17 -17.92
C GLY A 93 13.13 -12.63 -18.46
N GLU A 94 12.06 -11.93 -18.08
CA GLU A 94 10.68 -12.27 -18.36
C GLU A 94 10.17 -11.38 -19.50
N SER A 95 10.16 -11.93 -20.72
CA SER A 95 9.46 -11.34 -21.88
C SER A 95 7.95 -11.50 -21.71
N VAL A 96 7.40 -10.86 -20.68
CA VAL A 96 5.99 -10.98 -20.39
C VAL A 96 5.32 -9.70 -20.85
N ASP A 97 4.58 -9.82 -21.96
CA ASP A 97 3.66 -8.82 -22.49
C ASP A 97 2.46 -8.64 -21.53
N MET A 98 2.74 -8.17 -20.31
CA MET A 98 1.82 -8.04 -19.15
C MET A 98 1.77 -6.62 -18.57
N GLN A 99 2.20 -5.62 -19.34
CA GLN A 99 2.22 -4.23 -18.87
C GLN A 99 0.81 -3.71 -18.51
N GLY A 100 -0.22 -4.11 -19.25
CA GLY A 100 -1.62 -3.74 -18.97
C GLY A 100 -2.23 -4.55 -17.82
N ALA A 101 -2.17 -5.89 -17.89
CA ALA A 101 -2.85 -6.75 -16.93
C ALA A 101 -2.27 -6.67 -15.51
N SER A 102 -0.94 -6.59 -15.36
CA SER A 102 -0.30 -6.48 -14.03
C SER A 102 -0.66 -5.16 -13.33
N PHE A 103 -0.78 -4.07 -14.08
CA PHE A 103 -1.20 -2.77 -13.56
C PHE A 103 -2.64 -2.81 -13.01
N PHE A 104 -3.59 -3.38 -13.77
CA PHE A 104 -4.97 -3.51 -13.31
C PHE A 104 -5.11 -4.45 -12.10
N VAL A 105 -4.35 -5.54 -12.07
CA VAL A 105 -4.31 -6.45 -10.92
C VAL A 105 -3.77 -5.72 -9.68
N GLY A 106 -2.68 -4.97 -9.82
CA GLY A 106 -2.13 -4.15 -8.73
C GLY A 106 -3.12 -3.11 -8.22
N LEU A 107 -3.80 -2.41 -9.14
CA LEU A 107 -4.83 -1.42 -8.79
C LEU A 107 -5.99 -2.06 -8.00
N ILE A 108 -6.51 -3.20 -8.47
CA ILE A 108 -7.61 -3.92 -7.81
C ILE A 108 -7.17 -4.42 -6.42
N LEU A 109 -5.92 -4.81 -6.25
CA LEU A 109 -5.39 -5.26 -4.97
C LEU A 109 -5.22 -4.11 -3.97
N ILE A 110 -4.91 -2.89 -4.41
CA ILE A 110 -4.69 -1.75 -3.51
C ILE A 110 -5.99 -1.00 -3.19
N LEU A 111 -6.93 -0.95 -4.13
CA LEU A 111 -8.19 -0.19 -4.01
C LEU A 111 -8.97 -0.47 -2.70
N PRO A 112 -9.09 -1.71 -2.22
CA PRO A 112 -9.80 -1.99 -0.97
C PRO A 112 -9.20 -1.22 0.23
N ALA A 113 -7.87 -1.19 0.38
CA ALA A 113 -7.20 -0.45 1.47
C ALA A 113 -7.60 1.03 1.49
N TYR A 114 -7.66 1.67 0.32
CA TYR A 114 -8.07 3.07 0.21
C TYR A 114 -9.54 3.30 0.56
N ILE A 115 -10.42 2.38 0.14
CA ILE A 115 -11.85 2.45 0.49
C ILE A 115 -12.01 2.37 2.01
N TRP A 116 -11.35 1.44 2.69
CA TRP A 116 -11.42 1.36 4.15
C TRP A 116 -10.80 2.57 4.83
N GLY A 117 -9.66 3.07 4.35
CA GLY A 117 -9.05 4.30 4.86
C GLY A 117 -10.01 5.48 4.78
N PHE A 118 -10.69 5.65 3.64
CA PHE A 118 -11.69 6.70 3.46
C PHE A 118 -12.89 6.55 4.41
N LEU A 119 -13.43 5.33 4.56
CA LEU A 119 -14.53 5.07 5.50
C LEU A 119 -14.14 5.34 6.95
N VAL A 120 -12.91 4.97 7.34
CA VAL A 120 -12.37 5.27 8.67
C VAL A 120 -12.22 6.78 8.87
N CYS A 121 -11.78 7.52 7.84
CA CYS A 121 -11.67 8.97 7.92
C CYS A 121 -13.03 9.66 8.11
N ILE A 122 -14.08 9.21 7.41
CA ILE A 122 -15.45 9.70 7.61
C ILE A 122 -15.89 9.45 9.04
N ARG A 123 -15.74 8.20 9.51
CA ARG A 123 -16.12 7.81 10.88
C ARG A 123 -15.35 8.56 11.96
N ALA A 124 -14.08 8.90 11.71
CA ALA A 124 -13.24 9.60 12.68
C ALA A 124 -13.65 11.07 12.89
N VAL A 125 -14.42 11.65 11.95
CA VAL A 125 -14.85 13.07 11.98
C VAL A 125 -16.34 13.21 12.31
N ALA A 126 -17.13 12.15 12.16
CA ALA A 126 -18.55 12.09 12.54
C ALA A 126 -18.72 11.92 14.05
#